data_AF-A0A6I6E7R3-F1
#
_entry.id   AF-A0A6I6E7R3-F1
#
_cell.length_a   1.000
_cell.length_b   1.000
_cell.length_c   1.000
_cell.angle_alpha   90.00
_cell.angle_beta   90.00
_cell.angle_gamma   90.00
#
_symmetry.space_group_name_H-M   'P 1'
#
loop_
_entity.id
_entity.type
_entity.pdbx_description
1 polymer ?
#
loop_
_entity_poly.entity_id
_entity_poly.type
_entity_poly.pdbx_seq_one_letter_code
_entity_poly.pdbx_strand_id
1 'polypeptide(L)'
;MRRALRTLTMLITGIALLTGTLAGGSPAMAGSGGASLTLSPASGPVGSAVTVTGTGMAKKTAGTLTAGSERVAFTTSASGYFASSIVIPSTSSATVDIVATAGASRASASFTVTYSPASTSTPDTSTSSPAPTAPATSSARLRFGVATPGGAQANAELDAVASLAGESPSIVLSYDDFGQPAPIADLDSVAARGATSLITWEPWRWGDGVSQPAYSNARIAAGEYDAYLRQWGAALAGWGKPVYLRYAHEMNGDWYPWSDGANGNAPGSYVAAWQHVHDVVESQGATNVQWVWSPNIPYAGSTPLSSLYPGASYVDVVALDAYNWGTAVAWSTWTAPSALFGDGLAQVRALAPGKPVLIAETGSAEAGGSKADWNRALVSYLNDQSDVVGFVWFHQNKEVDWRIDSSATSAAALAGALAQRRG
;
A
#
# COMPACT_ATOMS: atom_id res chain seq x y z
N MET A 1 -19.90 57.77 14.05
CA MET A 1 -20.89 57.54 12.98
C MET A 1 -20.27 56.63 11.91
N ARG A 2 -20.93 55.49 11.63
CA ARG A 2 -20.94 54.61 10.43
C ARG A 2 -19.62 54.27 9.67
N ARG A 3 -19.32 52.94 9.65
CA ARG A 3 -19.01 51.99 8.53
C ARG A 3 -18.20 52.51 7.30
N ALA A 4 -17.33 51.77 6.61
CA ALA A 4 -17.47 50.38 6.12
C ALA A 4 -16.16 49.80 5.51
N LEU A 5 -16.21 48.47 5.34
CA LEU A 5 -15.32 47.51 4.69
C LEU A 5 -15.45 47.52 3.14
N ARG A 6 -14.42 47.10 2.37
CA ARG A 6 -14.47 45.98 1.37
C ARG A 6 -13.34 45.94 0.32
N THR A 7 -12.90 44.69 0.16
CA THR A 7 -12.27 43.89 -0.91
C THR A 7 -12.39 44.35 -2.37
N LEU A 8 -11.35 44.07 -3.18
CA LEU A 8 -11.31 44.22 -4.63
C LEU A 8 -11.19 42.85 -5.32
N THR A 9 -12.10 42.61 -6.28
CA THR A 9 -12.06 41.53 -7.28
C THR A 9 -11.83 42.21 -8.64
N MET A 10 -11.06 41.62 -9.55
CA MET A 10 -11.06 42.05 -10.95
C MET A 10 -11.04 40.88 -11.93
N LEU A 11 -11.90 41.04 -12.93
CA LEU A 11 -12.24 40.18 -14.06
C LEU A 11 -11.86 40.96 -15.32
N ILE A 12 -11.28 40.33 -16.36
CA ILE A 12 -11.18 40.93 -17.69
C ILE A 12 -11.45 39.88 -18.77
N THR A 13 -12.29 40.25 -19.74
CA THR A 13 -12.65 39.49 -20.95
C THR A 13 -12.50 40.40 -22.19
N GLY A 14 -11.87 39.88 -23.26
CA GLY A 14 -12.12 40.16 -24.71
C GLY A 14 -11.57 41.46 -25.34
N ILE A 15 -11.23 41.60 -26.64
CA ILE A 15 -11.33 40.84 -27.93
C ILE A 15 -10.43 41.59 -28.98
N ALA A 16 -9.73 40.93 -29.93
CA ALA A 16 -9.81 40.98 -31.44
C ALA A 16 -8.39 41.17 -32.07
N LEU A 17 -7.99 40.74 -33.30
CA LEU A 17 -8.45 39.83 -34.37
C LEU A 17 -7.29 39.66 -35.42
N LEU A 18 -7.12 38.44 -36.00
CA LEU A 18 -6.65 38.02 -37.37
C LEU A 18 -5.31 38.58 -38.00
N THR A 19 -4.45 37.89 -38.78
CA THR A 19 -4.49 36.72 -39.72
C THR A 19 -3.07 36.21 -40.07
N GLY A 20 -2.89 34.93 -40.45
CA GLY A 20 -1.71 34.45 -41.22
C GLY A 20 -1.51 32.92 -41.43
N THR A 21 -2.08 32.38 -42.51
CA THR A 21 -1.65 31.26 -43.42
C THR A 21 -1.23 29.82 -42.98
N LEU A 22 -2.01 28.85 -43.52
CA LEU A 22 -1.70 27.59 -44.26
C LEU A 22 -1.16 26.29 -43.57
N ALA A 23 -2.14 25.45 -43.22
CA ALA A 23 -2.39 24.05 -43.64
C ALA A 23 -1.32 22.94 -43.47
N GLY A 24 -1.65 21.98 -42.59
CA GLY A 24 -1.12 20.62 -42.56
C GLY A 24 -1.86 19.74 -41.53
N GLY A 25 -2.97 19.12 -41.94
CA GLY A 25 -3.53 17.90 -41.34
C GLY A 25 -4.19 17.99 -39.96
N SER A 26 -5.46 18.35 -39.90
CA SER A 26 -6.33 18.00 -38.76
C SER A 26 -6.77 16.54 -38.87
N PRO A 27 -6.69 15.71 -37.81
CA PRO A 27 -7.69 14.69 -37.60
C PRO A 27 -8.99 15.41 -37.19
N ALA A 28 -10.05 15.05 -37.88
CA ALA A 28 -11.35 15.64 -37.78
C ALA A 28 -11.94 15.58 -36.36
N MET A 29 -12.62 16.66 -35.98
CA MET A 29 -13.73 16.57 -35.05
C MET A 29 -14.82 15.69 -35.67
N ALA A 30 -15.12 14.59 -35.00
CA ALA A 30 -16.34 13.84 -35.17
C ALA A 30 -16.82 13.36 -33.80
N GLY A 31 -18.07 13.69 -33.44
CA GLY A 31 -18.79 13.00 -32.38
C GLY A 31 -19.45 13.93 -31.35
N SER A 32 -20.78 14.02 -31.41
CA SER A 32 -21.64 14.27 -30.26
C SER A 32 -21.29 13.27 -29.13
N GLY A 33 -20.42 13.67 -28.22
CA GLY A 33 -19.96 12.79 -27.14
C GLY A 33 -21.07 12.57 -26.13
N GLY A 34 -21.77 11.45 -26.22
CA GLY A 34 -22.63 10.97 -25.15
C GLY A 34 -21.85 10.73 -23.86
N ALA A 35 -22.56 10.51 -22.76
CA ALA A 35 -21.95 10.18 -21.48
C ALA A 35 -20.99 8.98 -21.62
N SER A 36 -19.78 9.07 -21.06
CA SER A 36 -18.73 8.05 -21.16
C SER A 36 -18.07 7.78 -19.81
N LEU A 37 -17.53 6.57 -19.65
CA LEU A 37 -16.75 6.15 -18.48
C LEU A 37 -15.36 5.68 -18.89
N THR A 38 -14.38 5.95 -18.03
CA THR A 38 -13.02 5.40 -18.11
C THR A 38 -12.68 4.77 -16.77
N LEU A 39 -12.10 3.56 -16.81
CA LEU A 39 -11.75 2.76 -15.64
C LEU A 39 -10.23 2.76 -15.45
N SER A 40 -9.79 2.95 -14.21
CA SER A 40 -8.39 2.82 -13.83
C SER A 40 -8.27 2.09 -12.49
N PRO A 41 -7.81 0.82 -12.48
CA PRO A 41 -7.53 -0.02 -13.64
C PRO A 41 -8.80 -0.49 -14.38
N ALA A 42 -8.67 -0.90 -15.65
CA ALA A 42 -9.78 -1.45 -16.45
C ALA A 42 -9.91 -3.00 -16.37
N SER A 43 -8.96 -3.65 -15.68
CA SER A 43 -8.95 -5.09 -15.45
C SER A 43 -8.23 -5.45 -14.15
N GLY A 44 -8.60 -6.56 -13.52
CA GLY A 44 -8.03 -7.03 -12.26
C GLY A 44 -8.89 -8.12 -11.61
N PRO A 45 -8.47 -8.71 -10.48
CA PRO A 45 -9.27 -9.72 -9.77
C PRO A 45 -10.53 -9.10 -9.13
N VAL A 46 -11.46 -9.96 -8.71
CA VAL A 46 -12.55 -9.55 -7.80
C VAL A 46 -11.96 -8.93 -6.52
N GLY A 47 -12.62 -7.92 -5.96
CA GLY A 47 -12.10 -7.13 -4.83
C GLY A 47 -11.22 -5.93 -5.23
N SER A 48 -10.88 -5.78 -6.51
CA SER A 48 -10.11 -4.60 -6.98
C SER A 48 -10.90 -3.31 -6.73
N ALA A 49 -10.26 -2.29 -6.13
CA ALA A 49 -10.77 -0.93 -6.11
C ALA A 49 -10.50 -0.26 -7.47
N VAL A 50 -11.56 0.20 -8.14
CA VAL A 50 -11.50 0.80 -9.48
C VAL A 50 -11.89 2.26 -9.40
N THR A 51 -10.98 3.14 -9.82
CA THR A 51 -11.31 4.56 -10.01
C THR A 51 -12.07 4.70 -11.32
N VAL A 52 -13.30 5.19 -11.22
CA VAL A 52 -14.20 5.43 -12.35
C VAL A 52 -14.28 6.92 -12.60
N THR A 53 -13.83 7.34 -13.78
CA THR A 53 -13.96 8.71 -14.26
C THR A 53 -15.08 8.79 -15.29
N GLY A 54 -16.05 9.67 -15.09
CA GLY A 54 -17.13 9.90 -16.03
C GLY A 54 -17.13 11.31 -16.61
N THR A 55 -17.43 11.43 -17.91
CA THR A 55 -17.57 12.71 -18.62
C THR A 55 -18.88 12.75 -19.41
N GLY A 56 -19.37 13.95 -19.74
CA GLY A 56 -20.63 14.11 -20.50
C GLY A 56 -21.90 13.73 -19.73
N MET A 57 -21.83 13.61 -18.40
CA MET A 57 -22.99 13.32 -17.54
C MET A 57 -23.86 14.57 -17.31
N ALA A 58 -25.10 14.38 -16.85
CA ALA A 58 -25.96 15.48 -16.40
C ALA A 58 -25.24 16.32 -15.35
N LYS A 59 -25.25 17.65 -15.50
CA LYS A 59 -24.43 18.60 -14.72
C LYS A 59 -25.05 18.88 -13.34
N LYS A 60 -24.23 18.93 -12.29
CA LYS A 60 -24.66 19.22 -10.91
C LYS A 60 -25.77 18.28 -10.40
N THR A 61 -25.67 17.01 -10.75
CA THR A 61 -26.70 16.00 -10.51
C THR A 61 -26.13 14.89 -9.63
N ALA A 62 -26.89 14.49 -8.61
CA ALA A 62 -26.58 13.30 -7.82
C ALA A 62 -26.74 12.04 -8.69
N GLY A 63 -25.84 11.09 -8.52
CA GLY A 63 -25.81 9.86 -9.29
C GLY A 63 -25.36 8.67 -8.47
N THR A 64 -25.45 7.50 -9.10
CA THR A 64 -25.04 6.23 -8.52
C THR A 64 -24.18 5.47 -9.51
N LEU A 65 -23.05 4.99 -9.01
CA LEU A 65 -22.14 4.07 -9.67
C LEU A 65 -22.47 2.65 -9.18
N THR A 66 -22.59 1.69 -10.08
CA THR A 66 -22.91 0.30 -9.74
C THR A 66 -21.96 -0.67 -10.42
N ALA A 67 -21.50 -1.68 -9.69
CA ALA A 67 -20.74 -2.82 -10.20
C ALA A 67 -21.36 -4.09 -9.59
N GLY A 68 -22.20 -4.82 -10.34
CA GLY A 68 -22.98 -5.92 -9.79
C GLY A 68 -23.88 -5.49 -8.62
N SER A 69 -23.62 -6.02 -7.41
CA SER A 69 -24.33 -5.66 -6.17
C SER A 69 -23.80 -4.39 -5.49
N GLU A 70 -22.57 -3.96 -5.80
CA GLU A 70 -21.94 -2.79 -5.19
C GLU A 70 -22.54 -1.49 -5.73
N ARG A 71 -22.74 -0.51 -4.84
CA ARG A 71 -23.26 0.82 -5.19
C ARG A 71 -22.54 1.93 -4.45
N VAL A 72 -22.08 2.94 -5.19
CA VAL A 72 -21.41 4.12 -4.65
C VAL A 72 -22.11 5.39 -5.15
N ALA A 73 -22.46 6.29 -4.25
CA ALA A 73 -23.06 7.57 -4.61
C ALA A 73 -21.98 8.57 -5.09
N PHE A 74 -22.33 9.43 -6.06
CA PHE A 74 -21.48 10.54 -6.49
C PHE A 74 -22.33 11.76 -6.85
N THR A 75 -21.71 12.93 -7.01
CA THR A 75 -22.34 14.12 -7.58
C THR A 75 -21.48 14.66 -8.71
N THR A 76 -22.09 14.94 -9.86
CA THR A 76 -21.37 15.48 -11.02
C THR A 76 -21.07 16.97 -10.84
N SER A 77 -19.95 17.42 -11.40
CA SER A 77 -19.56 18.83 -11.44
C SER A 77 -20.39 19.65 -12.45
N ALA A 78 -20.13 20.96 -12.52
CA ALA A 78 -20.74 21.86 -13.48
C ALA A 78 -20.40 21.54 -14.95
N SER A 79 -19.32 20.79 -15.21
CA SER A 79 -18.96 20.30 -16.55
C SER A 79 -19.55 18.93 -16.88
N GLY A 80 -20.24 18.27 -15.93
CA GLY A 80 -20.72 16.89 -16.11
C GLY A 80 -19.64 15.83 -15.86
N TYR A 81 -18.56 16.21 -15.18
CA TYR A 81 -17.47 15.33 -14.76
C TYR A 81 -17.69 14.77 -13.35
N PHE A 82 -17.28 13.52 -13.11
CA PHE A 82 -17.09 12.96 -11.76
C PHE A 82 -15.90 11.97 -11.75
N ALA A 83 -15.34 11.73 -10.57
CA ALA A 83 -14.44 10.62 -10.28
C ALA A 83 -14.86 9.98 -8.95
N SER A 84 -15.00 8.66 -8.92
CA SER A 84 -15.36 7.91 -7.71
C SER A 84 -14.75 6.51 -7.75
N SER A 85 -14.49 5.91 -6.60
CA SER A 85 -13.94 4.55 -6.49
C SER A 85 -15.06 3.55 -6.21
N ILE A 86 -15.02 2.38 -6.86
CA ILE A 86 -15.92 1.25 -6.58
C ILE A 86 -15.12 -0.04 -6.53
N VAL A 87 -15.47 -0.92 -5.58
CA VAL A 87 -14.85 -2.24 -5.45
C VAL A 87 -15.57 -3.22 -6.38
N ILE A 88 -14.82 -4.07 -7.08
CA ILE A 88 -15.39 -5.11 -7.94
C ILE A 88 -15.94 -6.25 -7.07
N PRO A 89 -17.23 -6.59 -7.15
CA PRO A 89 -17.80 -7.64 -6.32
C PRO A 89 -17.28 -9.03 -6.73
N SER A 90 -17.43 -9.99 -5.82
CA SER A 90 -17.29 -11.41 -6.15
C SER A 90 -18.22 -11.80 -7.31
N THR A 91 -17.66 -12.33 -8.38
CA THR A 91 -18.40 -12.76 -9.57
C THR A 91 -17.73 -13.96 -10.24
N SER A 92 -18.52 -14.80 -10.91
CA SER A 92 -18.05 -15.87 -11.81
C SER A 92 -18.00 -15.42 -13.27
N SER A 93 -18.37 -14.17 -13.59
CA SER A 93 -18.32 -13.59 -14.93
C SER A 93 -16.98 -12.95 -15.24
N ALA A 94 -16.40 -13.24 -16.41
CA ALA A 94 -15.14 -12.67 -16.91
C ALA A 94 -15.14 -11.14 -17.06
N THR A 95 -16.30 -10.50 -16.98
CA THR A 95 -16.45 -9.05 -17.03
C THR A 95 -17.51 -8.59 -16.04
N VAL A 96 -17.27 -7.45 -15.39
CA VAL A 96 -18.27 -6.73 -14.57
C VAL A 96 -18.57 -5.39 -15.23
N ASP A 97 -19.84 -5.17 -15.56
CA ASP A 97 -20.27 -3.87 -16.07
C ASP A 97 -20.38 -2.86 -14.94
N ILE A 98 -19.57 -1.80 -15.04
CA ILE A 98 -19.65 -0.63 -14.19
C ILE A 98 -20.57 0.38 -14.87
N VAL A 99 -21.65 0.75 -14.20
CA VAL A 99 -22.67 1.66 -14.73
C VAL A 99 -22.78 2.89 -13.85
N ALA A 100 -22.69 4.07 -14.45
CA ALA A 100 -22.98 5.34 -13.79
C ALA A 100 -24.30 5.91 -14.30
N THR A 101 -25.18 6.30 -13.38
CA THR A 101 -26.46 6.95 -13.70
C THR A 101 -26.56 8.27 -12.95
N ALA A 102 -26.86 9.36 -13.64
CA ALA A 102 -27.12 10.68 -13.04
C ALA A 102 -28.22 11.40 -13.83
N GLY A 103 -29.40 11.55 -13.23
CA GLY A 103 -30.58 12.07 -13.93
C GLY A 103 -30.95 11.19 -15.14
N ALA A 104 -31.06 11.80 -16.33
CA ALA A 104 -31.32 11.08 -17.58
C ALA A 104 -30.04 10.55 -18.27
N SER A 105 -28.85 10.84 -17.74
CA SER A 105 -27.57 10.38 -18.32
C SER A 105 -27.16 9.04 -17.73
N ARG A 106 -26.80 8.10 -18.60
CA ARG A 106 -26.28 6.78 -18.24
C ARG A 106 -25.06 6.46 -19.10
N ALA A 107 -24.00 5.97 -18.47
CA ALA A 107 -22.79 5.49 -19.14
C ALA A 107 -22.32 4.18 -18.49
N SER A 108 -21.67 3.32 -19.27
CA SER A 108 -21.14 2.05 -18.78
C SER A 108 -19.76 1.77 -19.36
N ALA A 109 -18.92 1.10 -18.58
CA ALA A 109 -17.66 0.52 -19.03
C ALA A 109 -17.51 -0.87 -18.39
N SER A 110 -16.95 -1.82 -19.13
CA SER A 110 -16.75 -3.17 -18.64
C SER A 110 -15.37 -3.31 -18.01
N PHE A 111 -15.33 -3.74 -16.77
CA PHE A 111 -14.11 -4.15 -16.09
C PHE A 111 -13.83 -5.61 -16.41
N THR A 112 -12.63 -5.94 -16.88
CA THR A 112 -12.25 -7.34 -17.16
C THR A 112 -11.78 -8.02 -15.89
N VAL A 113 -12.51 -9.03 -15.44
CA VAL A 113 -12.14 -9.82 -14.27
C VAL A 113 -11.05 -10.79 -14.68
N THR A 114 -9.85 -10.61 -14.15
CA THR A 114 -8.75 -11.53 -14.38
C THR A 114 -8.87 -12.67 -13.37
N TYR A 115 -9.30 -13.83 -13.86
CA TYR A 115 -9.17 -15.08 -13.14
C TYR A 115 -7.79 -15.68 -13.40
N SER A 116 -7.14 -16.20 -12.37
CA SER A 116 -6.05 -17.16 -12.59
C SER A 116 -6.64 -18.34 -13.38
N PRO A 117 -5.98 -18.84 -14.45
CA PRO A 117 -6.54 -19.93 -15.23
C PRO A 117 -6.71 -21.16 -14.32
N ALA A 118 -7.97 -21.52 -14.06
CA ALA A 118 -8.31 -22.80 -13.48
C ALA A 118 -7.77 -23.88 -14.44
N SER A 119 -6.89 -24.75 -13.94
CA SER A 119 -6.39 -25.89 -14.70
C SER A 119 -7.58 -26.76 -15.12
N THR A 120 -7.86 -26.82 -16.41
CA THR A 120 -8.79 -27.81 -16.97
C THR A 120 -8.11 -29.17 -16.95
N SER A 121 -8.34 -29.95 -15.89
CA SER A 121 -7.98 -31.37 -15.88
C SER A 121 -9.03 -32.16 -16.66
N THR A 122 -8.65 -32.69 -17.81
CA THR A 122 -9.26 -33.88 -18.40
C THR A 122 -9.27 -35.02 -17.36
N PRO A 123 -10.31 -35.87 -17.31
CA PRO A 123 -10.32 -37.00 -16.39
C PRO A 123 -9.34 -38.04 -16.92
N ASP A 124 -8.18 -38.15 -16.27
CA ASP A 124 -7.29 -39.28 -16.43
C ASP A 124 -7.17 -40.02 -15.11
N THR A 125 -7.44 -41.32 -15.17
CA THR A 125 -7.37 -42.25 -14.06
C THR A 125 -5.93 -42.40 -13.57
N SER A 126 -5.56 -41.83 -12.42
CA SER A 126 -4.46 -42.36 -11.60
C SER A 126 -4.39 -41.72 -10.21
N THR A 127 -4.37 -42.60 -9.20
CA THR A 127 -3.74 -42.51 -7.86
C THR A 127 -3.65 -41.13 -7.20
N SER A 128 -4.34 -40.99 -6.07
CA SER A 128 -4.25 -39.86 -5.14
C SER A 128 -2.81 -39.57 -4.71
N SER A 129 -2.14 -38.66 -5.41
CA SER A 129 -0.98 -37.95 -4.88
C SER A 129 -1.49 -36.99 -3.79
N PRO A 130 -0.84 -36.90 -2.62
CA PRO A 130 -1.20 -35.88 -1.64
C PRO A 130 -1.05 -34.51 -2.31
N ALA A 131 -1.98 -33.59 -2.00
CA ALA A 131 -1.92 -32.21 -2.46
C ALA A 131 -0.52 -31.64 -2.16
N PRO A 132 0.10 -30.90 -3.10
CA PRO A 132 1.42 -30.33 -2.87
C PRO A 132 1.36 -29.48 -1.60
N THR A 133 2.10 -29.92 -0.58
CA THR A 133 2.22 -29.18 0.67
C THR A 133 3.04 -27.93 0.37
N ALA A 134 2.58 -26.76 0.83
CA ALA A 134 3.34 -25.52 0.69
C ALA A 134 4.78 -25.73 1.19
N PRO A 135 5.79 -25.14 0.52
CA PRO A 135 7.18 -25.23 0.98
C PRO A 135 7.31 -24.82 2.44
N ALA A 136 8.19 -25.47 3.21
CA ALA A 136 8.40 -25.10 4.60
C ALA A 136 8.96 -23.68 4.74
N THR A 137 8.76 -23.06 5.90
CA THR A 137 9.47 -21.84 6.28
C THR A 137 10.96 -22.14 6.44
N SER A 138 11.82 -21.26 5.93
CA SER A 138 13.28 -21.40 6.04
C SER A 138 13.79 -21.02 7.43
N SER A 139 14.89 -21.65 7.85
CA SER A 139 15.64 -21.30 9.07
C SER A 139 16.78 -20.30 8.82
N ALA A 140 16.91 -19.77 7.61
CA ALA A 140 17.92 -18.76 7.29
C ALA A 140 17.78 -17.51 8.17
N ARG A 141 18.91 -16.91 8.55
CA ARG A 141 18.96 -15.67 9.34
C ARG A 141 18.15 -14.56 8.68
N LEU A 142 18.39 -14.32 7.39
CA LEU A 142 17.62 -13.34 6.62
C LEU A 142 16.25 -13.94 6.29
N ARG A 143 15.23 -13.57 7.06
CA ARG A 143 13.85 -14.00 6.86
C ARG A 143 13.26 -13.43 5.58
N PHE A 144 12.46 -14.24 4.89
CA PHE A 144 11.62 -13.79 3.78
C PHE A 144 10.19 -13.56 4.29
N GLY A 145 9.60 -12.44 3.93
CA GLY A 145 8.22 -12.10 4.17
C GLY A 145 7.51 -11.59 2.92
N VAL A 146 6.19 -11.47 2.99
CA VAL A 146 5.39 -10.95 1.89
C VAL A 146 4.19 -10.13 2.35
N ALA A 147 3.80 -9.16 1.53
CA ALA A 147 2.49 -8.54 1.52
C ALA A 147 1.76 -8.94 0.23
N THR A 148 0.56 -9.51 0.31
CA THR A 148 -0.27 -9.83 -0.86
C THR A 148 -1.54 -8.99 -0.86
N PRO A 149 -2.24 -8.82 -1.99
CA PRO A 149 -3.44 -7.98 -2.06
C PRO A 149 -4.55 -8.40 -1.11
N GLY A 150 -4.76 -9.70 -0.92
CA GLY A 150 -5.79 -10.24 -0.02
C GLY A 150 -5.39 -10.29 1.46
N GLY A 151 -4.16 -9.88 1.80
CA GLY A 151 -3.69 -9.76 3.18
C GLY A 151 -3.50 -11.09 3.92
N ALA A 152 -3.55 -11.03 5.24
CA ALA A 152 -3.13 -12.10 6.16
C ALA A 152 -3.97 -13.39 6.08
N GLN A 153 -5.21 -13.32 5.60
CA GLN A 153 -6.09 -14.48 5.42
C GLN A 153 -6.07 -15.05 4.00
N ALA A 154 -5.36 -14.43 3.05
CA ALA A 154 -5.30 -14.87 1.66
C ALA A 154 -4.37 -16.07 1.46
N ASN A 155 -4.70 -17.20 2.10
CA ASN A 155 -3.88 -18.40 2.13
C ASN A 155 -3.48 -18.90 0.73
N ALA A 156 -4.37 -18.81 -0.27
CA ALA A 156 -4.05 -19.19 -1.63
C ALA A 156 -2.99 -18.28 -2.29
N GLU A 157 -3.01 -16.98 -2.00
CA GLU A 157 -1.98 -16.04 -2.48
C GLU A 157 -0.64 -16.30 -1.79
N LEU A 158 -0.67 -16.56 -0.48
CA LEU A 158 0.51 -16.91 0.29
C LEU A 158 1.13 -18.24 -0.17
N ASP A 159 0.32 -19.24 -0.54
CA ASP A 159 0.77 -20.51 -1.12
C ASP A 159 1.38 -20.32 -2.52
N ALA A 160 0.79 -19.43 -3.33
CA ALA A 160 1.32 -19.09 -4.64
C ALA A 160 2.69 -18.41 -4.52
N VAL A 161 2.83 -17.44 -3.61
CA VAL A 161 4.12 -16.82 -3.29
C VAL A 161 5.12 -17.85 -2.78
N ALA A 162 4.71 -18.76 -1.90
CA ALA A 162 5.60 -19.80 -1.39
C ALA A 162 6.14 -20.69 -2.52
N SER A 163 5.29 -21.03 -3.48
CA SER A 163 5.67 -21.79 -4.68
C SER A 163 6.64 -21.02 -5.57
N LEU A 164 6.45 -19.71 -5.74
CA LEU A 164 7.35 -18.84 -6.51
C LEU A 164 8.71 -18.67 -5.82
N ALA A 165 8.72 -18.53 -4.49
CA ALA A 165 9.92 -18.24 -3.70
C ALA A 165 10.75 -19.49 -3.34
N GLY A 166 10.16 -20.68 -3.39
CA GLY A 166 10.80 -21.92 -2.94
C GLY A 166 10.91 -22.06 -1.41
N GLU A 167 10.11 -21.28 -0.67
CA GLU A 167 9.92 -21.33 0.78
C GLU A 167 8.65 -20.58 1.17
N SER A 168 8.00 -20.99 2.26
CA SER A 168 6.90 -20.18 2.83
C SER A 168 7.43 -18.88 3.43
N PRO A 169 6.71 -17.75 3.21
CA PRO A 169 6.97 -16.51 3.93
C PRO A 169 6.92 -16.75 5.44
N SER A 170 7.95 -16.30 6.15
CA SER A 170 8.02 -16.36 7.62
C SER A 170 7.54 -15.07 8.30
N ILE A 171 7.26 -14.03 7.51
CA ILE A 171 6.64 -12.77 7.93
C ILE A 171 5.51 -12.46 6.94
N VAL A 172 4.33 -12.11 7.44
CA VAL A 172 3.19 -11.69 6.60
C VAL A 172 2.80 -10.28 7.00
N LEU A 173 2.89 -9.34 6.05
CA LEU A 173 2.49 -7.95 6.24
C LEU A 173 1.00 -7.80 5.94
N SER A 174 0.30 -7.14 6.86
CA SER A 174 -1.06 -6.63 6.66
C SER A 174 -1.14 -5.17 7.08
N TYR A 175 -2.25 -4.52 6.75
CA TYR A 175 -2.51 -3.13 7.11
C TYR A 175 -3.84 -3.08 7.85
N ASP A 176 -3.93 -2.22 8.85
CA ASP A 176 -5.15 -1.92 9.60
C ASP A 176 -5.23 -0.42 9.87
N ASP A 177 -6.44 0.13 9.86
CA ASP A 177 -6.70 1.54 10.16
C ASP A 177 -7.27 1.75 11.58
N PHE A 178 -7.42 3.01 12.00
CA PHE A 178 -7.99 3.35 13.31
C PHE A 178 -9.52 3.20 13.38
N GLY A 179 -10.15 2.65 12.34
CA GLY A 179 -11.55 2.22 12.31
C GLY A 179 -11.75 0.74 12.65
N GLN A 180 -10.68 -0.05 12.67
CA GLN A 180 -10.74 -1.51 12.76
C GLN A 180 -10.33 -2.03 14.15
N PRO A 181 -10.94 -3.11 14.65
CA PRO A 181 -10.49 -3.79 15.86
C PRO A 181 -9.18 -4.55 15.62
N ALA A 182 -8.47 -4.94 16.69
CA ALA A 182 -7.27 -5.77 16.54
C ALA A 182 -7.60 -7.07 15.76
N PRO A 183 -6.82 -7.41 14.72
CA PRO A 183 -7.22 -8.40 13.73
C PRO A 183 -6.87 -9.83 14.17
N ILE A 184 -7.43 -10.30 15.29
CA ILE A 184 -7.05 -11.61 15.89
C ILE A 184 -7.19 -12.79 14.91
N ALA A 185 -8.21 -12.77 14.05
CA ALA A 185 -8.40 -13.82 13.03
C ALA A 185 -7.26 -13.85 12.00
N ASP A 186 -6.74 -12.67 11.61
CA ASP A 186 -5.60 -12.55 10.70
C ASP A 186 -4.34 -13.08 11.37
N LEU A 187 -4.14 -12.73 12.65
CA LEU A 187 -3.01 -13.21 13.45
C LEU A 187 -3.01 -14.73 13.61
N ASP A 188 -4.19 -15.33 13.84
CA ASP A 188 -4.31 -16.79 13.90
C ASP A 188 -4.08 -17.46 12.54
N SER A 189 -4.57 -16.88 11.45
CA SER A 189 -4.29 -17.37 10.08
C SER A 189 -2.79 -17.40 9.79
N VAL A 190 -2.08 -16.31 10.09
CA VAL A 190 -0.64 -16.21 9.88
C VAL A 190 0.14 -17.16 10.80
N ALA A 191 -0.23 -17.24 12.08
CA ALA A 191 0.41 -18.14 13.03
C ALA A 191 0.22 -19.62 12.65
N ALA A 192 -0.94 -20.00 12.07
CA ALA A 192 -1.19 -21.36 11.59
C ALA A 192 -0.25 -21.77 10.43
N ARG A 193 0.34 -20.80 9.73
CA ARG A 193 1.36 -21.02 8.69
C ARG A 193 2.79 -21.08 9.24
N GLY A 194 2.98 -20.91 10.55
CA GLY A 194 4.31 -20.80 11.16
C GLY A 194 5.00 -19.47 10.89
N ALA A 195 4.26 -18.44 10.46
CA ALA A 195 4.77 -17.11 10.19
C ALA A 195 4.46 -16.12 11.34
N THR A 196 5.15 -14.98 11.36
CA THR A 196 4.87 -13.86 12.27
C THR A 196 4.13 -12.76 11.52
N SER A 197 3.07 -12.21 12.10
CA SER A 197 2.39 -11.05 11.51
C SER A 197 3.19 -9.77 11.71
N LEU A 198 3.25 -8.94 10.67
CA LEU A 198 3.66 -7.54 10.72
C LEU A 198 2.45 -6.68 10.38
N ILE A 199 1.83 -6.11 11.41
CA ILE A 199 0.66 -5.23 11.24
C ILE A 199 1.16 -3.81 11.03
N THR A 200 0.87 -3.23 9.87
CA THR A 200 1.01 -1.79 9.65
C THR A 200 -0.24 -1.10 10.16
N TRP A 201 -0.10 -0.34 11.25
CA TRP A 201 -1.25 0.26 11.92
C TRP A 201 -1.30 1.76 11.64
N GLU A 202 -2.28 2.17 10.85
CA GLU A 202 -2.34 3.49 10.24
C GLU A 202 -3.33 4.40 11.01
N PRO A 203 -2.87 5.52 11.60
CA PRO A 203 -3.74 6.44 12.35
C PRO A 203 -4.58 7.33 11.43
N TRP A 204 -5.56 6.73 10.76
CA TRP A 204 -6.58 7.39 9.93
C TRP A 204 -7.74 6.42 9.71
N ARG A 205 -8.76 6.85 8.95
CA ARG A 205 -9.78 5.95 8.39
C ARG A 205 -9.64 5.82 6.88
N TRP A 206 -9.63 4.60 6.38
CA TRP A 206 -9.65 4.33 4.96
C TRP A 206 -10.92 4.87 4.31
N GLY A 207 -10.81 5.29 3.06
CA GLY A 207 -11.94 5.83 2.28
C GLY A 207 -12.26 7.31 2.52
N ASP A 208 -11.79 7.90 3.63
CA ASP A 208 -12.09 9.29 3.99
C ASP A 208 -11.06 10.31 3.42
N GLY A 209 -10.07 9.84 2.65
CA GLY A 209 -9.00 10.64 2.06
C GLY A 209 -7.94 11.10 3.07
N VAL A 210 -6.92 11.85 2.65
CA VAL A 210 -5.76 12.18 3.52
C VAL A 210 -5.99 13.39 4.44
N SER A 211 -7.08 14.13 4.27
CA SER A 211 -7.40 15.30 5.11
C SER A 211 -8.22 14.88 6.33
N GLN A 212 -7.55 14.35 7.36
CA GLN A 212 -8.18 13.84 8.58
C GLN A 212 -7.57 14.41 9.87
N PRO A 213 -7.78 15.71 10.19
CA PRO A 213 -7.22 16.35 11.39
C PRO A 213 -7.69 15.76 12.72
N ALA A 214 -8.75 14.94 12.71
CA ALA A 214 -9.17 14.17 13.87
C ALA A 214 -8.08 13.20 14.35
N TYR A 215 -7.33 12.59 13.43
CA TYR A 215 -6.23 11.66 13.74
C TYR A 215 -4.87 12.33 13.77
N SER A 216 -4.82 13.64 14.03
CA SER A 216 -3.54 14.35 14.18
C SER A 216 -2.74 13.80 15.37
N ASN A 217 -1.41 13.81 15.25
CA ASN A 217 -0.49 13.34 16.26
C ASN A 217 -0.75 13.99 17.63
N ALA A 218 -1.09 15.28 17.65
CA ALA A 218 -1.41 16.01 18.87
C ALA A 218 -2.65 15.47 19.60
N ARG A 219 -3.68 15.05 18.88
CA ARG A 219 -4.91 14.48 19.48
C ARG A 219 -4.69 13.06 19.98
N ILE A 220 -3.91 12.27 19.23
CA ILE A 220 -3.49 10.93 19.65
C ILE A 220 -2.67 11.03 20.94
N ALA A 221 -1.65 11.89 20.98
CA ALA A 221 -0.83 12.13 22.17
C ALA A 221 -1.63 12.73 23.36
N ALA A 222 -2.74 13.43 23.09
CA ALA A 222 -3.65 13.94 24.13
C ALA A 222 -4.59 12.86 24.69
N GLY A 223 -4.54 11.63 24.15
CA GLY A 223 -5.33 10.49 24.62
C GLY A 223 -6.77 10.44 24.10
N GLU A 224 -7.11 11.18 23.04
CA GLU A 224 -8.46 11.14 22.44
C GLU A 224 -8.83 9.73 21.92
N TYR A 225 -7.83 8.89 21.67
CA TYR A 225 -7.98 7.54 21.13
C TYR A 225 -7.72 6.42 22.16
N ASP A 226 -7.47 6.74 23.43
CA ASP A 226 -7.06 5.76 24.44
C ASP A 226 -8.03 4.59 24.60
N ALA A 227 -9.34 4.84 24.54
CA ALA A 227 -10.32 3.77 24.67
C ALA A 227 -10.17 2.72 23.57
N TYR A 228 -9.87 3.16 22.35
CA TYR A 228 -9.59 2.30 21.21
C TYR A 228 -8.23 1.59 21.35
N LEU A 229 -7.18 2.32 21.72
CA LEU A 229 -5.84 1.78 21.93
C LEU A 229 -5.81 0.71 23.04
N ARG A 230 -6.56 0.92 24.14
CA ARG A 230 -6.69 -0.08 25.21
C ARG A 230 -7.41 -1.34 24.75
N GLN A 231 -8.43 -1.22 23.90
CA GLN A 231 -9.09 -2.41 23.32
C GLN A 231 -8.11 -3.23 22.47
N TRP A 232 -7.29 -2.54 21.66
CA TRP A 232 -6.23 -3.18 20.89
C TRP A 232 -5.19 -3.85 21.79
N GLY A 233 -4.64 -3.13 22.76
CA GLY A 233 -3.66 -3.69 23.70
C GLY A 233 -4.20 -4.91 24.45
N ALA A 234 -5.42 -4.84 24.98
CA ALA A 234 -6.04 -5.97 25.68
C ALA A 234 -6.26 -7.18 24.76
N ALA A 235 -6.65 -6.96 23.49
CA ALA A 235 -6.83 -8.03 22.52
C ALA A 235 -5.49 -8.71 22.16
N LEU A 236 -4.43 -7.93 21.93
CA LEU A 236 -3.09 -8.46 21.65
C LEU A 236 -2.50 -9.20 22.85
N ALA A 237 -2.67 -8.66 24.07
CA ALA A 237 -2.27 -9.32 25.31
C ALA A 237 -3.00 -10.65 25.50
N GLY A 238 -4.32 -10.68 25.24
CA GLY A 238 -5.12 -11.90 25.30
C GLY A 238 -4.74 -12.95 24.26
N TRP A 239 -4.29 -12.53 23.07
CA TRP A 239 -3.79 -13.43 22.03
C TRP A 239 -2.43 -14.05 22.39
N GLY A 240 -1.53 -13.26 23.00
CA GLY A 240 -0.35 -13.75 23.72
C GLY A 240 0.79 -14.37 22.88
N LYS A 241 0.69 -14.36 21.55
CA LYS A 241 1.77 -14.81 20.64
C LYS A 241 2.57 -13.61 20.10
N PRO A 242 3.81 -13.81 19.59
CA PRO A 242 4.61 -12.72 19.02
C PRO A 242 3.93 -12.06 17.82
N VAL A 243 3.89 -10.72 17.82
CA VAL A 243 3.40 -9.89 16.71
C VAL A 243 4.28 -8.67 16.54
N TYR A 244 4.58 -8.30 15.29
CA TYR A 244 5.17 -7.02 14.99
C TYR A 244 4.08 -5.97 14.78
N LEU A 245 4.18 -4.84 15.47
CA LEU A 245 3.27 -3.71 15.32
C LEU A 245 4.04 -2.50 14.79
N ARG A 246 3.69 -2.08 13.57
CA ARG A 246 4.34 -1.04 12.78
C ARG A 246 3.42 0.18 12.67
N TYR A 247 3.35 0.93 13.76
CA TYR A 247 2.48 2.10 13.88
C TYR A 247 2.97 3.25 12.99
N ALA A 248 2.08 3.85 12.20
CA ALA A 248 2.32 5.09 11.48
C ALA A 248 3.66 5.12 10.70
N HIS A 249 3.84 4.15 9.80
CA HIS A 249 5.02 3.98 8.95
C HIS A 249 5.26 5.15 7.99
N GLU A 250 6.47 5.20 7.41
CA GLU A 250 6.92 6.20 6.41
C GLU A 250 6.69 7.65 6.84
N MET A 251 6.73 7.90 8.13
CA MET A 251 6.42 9.20 8.75
C MET A 251 7.36 10.34 8.33
N ASN A 252 8.50 10.01 7.72
CA ASN A 252 9.44 10.97 7.14
C ASN A 252 9.07 11.44 5.72
N GLY A 253 8.02 10.86 5.12
CA GLY A 253 7.43 11.27 3.86
C GLY A 253 6.47 12.46 3.99
N ASP A 254 5.71 12.73 2.92
CA ASP A 254 4.69 13.79 2.87
C ASP A 254 3.31 13.32 2.38
N TRP A 255 3.16 12.02 2.10
CA TRP A 255 1.95 11.43 1.53
C TRP A 255 0.93 10.95 2.57
N TYR A 256 1.33 10.72 3.82
CA TYR A 256 0.45 10.20 4.86
C TYR A 256 -0.09 11.27 5.82
N PRO A 257 -1.31 11.08 6.36
CA PRO A 257 -1.99 12.06 7.21
C PRO A 257 -1.31 12.30 8.56
N TRP A 258 -0.41 11.42 8.99
CA TRP A 258 0.39 11.53 10.22
C TRP A 258 1.77 12.18 10.01
N SER A 259 2.15 12.50 8.77
CA SER A 259 3.43 13.13 8.44
C SER A 259 3.50 14.56 9.01
N ASP A 260 4.72 15.06 9.23
CA ASP A 260 4.94 16.44 9.66
C ASP A 260 4.31 17.43 8.65
N GLY A 261 3.60 18.46 9.15
CA GLY A 261 2.91 19.45 8.33
C GLY A 261 1.55 18.99 7.78
N ALA A 262 1.26 17.69 7.70
CA ALA A 262 -0.07 17.19 7.34
C ALA A 262 -1.06 17.40 8.50
N ASN A 263 -2.32 17.73 8.21
CA ASN A 263 -3.40 17.71 9.21
C ASN A 263 -3.17 18.52 10.51
N GLY A 264 -2.28 19.51 10.49
CA GLY A 264 -1.90 20.29 11.67
C GLY A 264 -0.84 19.63 12.56
N ASN A 265 -0.21 18.55 12.11
CA ASN A 265 0.92 17.92 12.80
C ASN A 265 2.10 18.88 12.82
N ALA A 266 2.48 19.31 14.02
CA ALA A 266 3.68 20.11 14.22
C ALA A 266 4.94 19.23 14.06
N PRO A 267 6.08 19.78 13.60
CA PRO A 267 7.34 19.05 13.58
C PRO A 267 7.65 18.40 14.93
N GLY A 268 7.95 17.10 14.90
CA GLY A 268 8.25 16.30 16.10
C GLY A 268 7.02 15.83 16.90
N SER A 269 5.79 16.20 16.50
CA SER A 269 4.56 15.70 17.14
C SER A 269 4.39 14.19 17.02
N TYR A 270 4.97 13.59 15.98
CA TYR A 270 5.01 12.15 15.76
C TYR A 270 5.59 11.38 16.96
N VAL A 271 6.70 11.87 17.55
CA VAL A 271 7.37 11.19 18.66
C VAL A 271 6.45 11.09 19.88
N ALA A 272 5.74 12.17 20.20
CA ALA A 272 4.80 12.17 21.32
C ALA A 272 3.62 11.21 21.07
N ALA A 273 3.09 11.17 19.85
CA ALA A 273 2.03 10.24 19.49
C ALA A 273 2.49 8.78 19.56
N TRP A 274 3.69 8.46 19.05
CA TRP A 274 4.28 7.13 19.14
C TRP A 274 4.42 6.66 20.58
N GLN A 275 5.08 7.46 21.42
CA GLN A 275 5.33 7.11 22.82
C GLN A 275 4.02 6.89 23.58
N HIS A 276 3.02 7.74 23.32
CA HIS A 276 1.70 7.60 23.92
C HIS A 276 0.98 6.32 23.49
N VAL A 277 0.96 6.00 22.19
CA VAL A 277 0.36 4.75 21.68
C VAL A 277 1.04 3.52 22.28
N HIS A 278 2.37 3.53 22.32
CA HIS A 278 3.16 2.49 22.96
C HIS A 278 2.75 2.29 24.43
N ASP A 279 2.77 3.36 25.22
CA ASP A 279 2.50 3.28 26.66
C ASP A 279 1.08 2.82 26.95
N VAL A 280 0.09 3.25 26.15
CA VAL A 280 -1.29 2.80 26.30
C VAL A 280 -1.43 1.32 25.99
N VAL A 281 -0.82 0.82 24.90
CA VAL A 281 -0.88 -0.60 24.54
C VAL A 281 -0.14 -1.48 25.56
N GLU A 282 1.09 -1.10 25.94
CA GLU A 282 1.89 -1.79 26.96
C GLU A 282 1.18 -1.84 28.33
N SER A 283 0.47 -0.77 28.71
CA SER A 283 -0.28 -0.73 29.97
C SER A 283 -1.41 -1.78 30.07
N GLN A 284 -1.81 -2.38 28.94
CA GLN A 284 -2.78 -3.47 28.91
C GLN A 284 -2.14 -4.86 29.07
N GLY A 285 -0.82 -4.94 29.28
CA GLY A 285 -0.08 -6.19 29.44
C GLY A 285 0.34 -6.83 28.12
N ALA A 286 0.31 -6.09 27.01
CA ALA A 286 0.60 -6.57 25.65
C ALA A 286 2.11 -6.77 25.37
N THR A 287 2.83 -7.38 26.32
CA THR A 287 4.29 -7.61 26.27
C THR A 287 4.75 -8.56 25.15
N ASN A 288 3.81 -9.16 24.42
CA ASN A 288 4.04 -9.98 23.24
C ASN A 288 4.17 -9.16 21.93
N VAL A 289 3.91 -7.86 21.98
CA VAL A 289 4.06 -6.93 20.86
C VAL A 289 5.54 -6.55 20.70
N GLN A 290 6.03 -6.56 19.47
CA GLN A 290 7.34 -6.02 19.10
C GLN A 290 7.13 -4.75 18.26
N TRP A 291 7.60 -3.62 18.76
CA TRP A 291 7.40 -2.31 18.15
C TRP A 291 8.37 -2.06 17.00
N VAL A 292 7.83 -1.86 15.79
CA VAL A 292 8.61 -1.70 14.55
C VAL A 292 8.56 -0.26 14.06
N TRP A 293 9.63 0.50 14.28
CA TRP A 293 9.76 1.88 13.79
C TRP A 293 10.29 1.89 12.35
N SER A 294 9.42 2.25 11.40
CA SER A 294 9.64 2.04 9.96
C SER A 294 9.52 3.33 9.15
N PRO A 295 10.57 4.14 9.05
CA PRO A 295 10.64 5.20 8.05
C PRO A 295 10.75 4.66 6.62
N ASN A 296 10.41 5.50 5.64
CA ASN A 296 10.90 5.34 4.27
C ASN A 296 12.40 5.66 4.24
N ILE A 297 13.13 5.16 3.24
CA ILE A 297 14.54 5.57 3.05
C ILE A 297 14.70 7.10 3.04
N PRO A 298 15.79 7.66 3.60
CA PRO A 298 16.06 9.09 3.52
C PRO A 298 16.18 9.55 2.07
N TYR A 299 15.59 10.70 1.77
CA TYR A 299 15.71 11.37 0.47
C TYR A 299 15.75 12.89 0.64
N ALA A 300 16.15 13.60 -0.42
CA ALA A 300 16.21 15.06 -0.39
C ALA A 300 14.82 15.66 -0.12
N GLY A 301 14.69 16.36 1.01
CA GLY A 301 13.42 16.97 1.45
C GLY A 301 12.59 16.12 2.41
N SER A 302 12.97 14.87 2.67
CA SER A 302 12.36 14.06 3.74
C SER A 302 12.64 14.65 5.12
N THR A 303 11.72 14.43 6.06
CA THR A 303 11.93 14.82 7.46
C THR A 303 13.10 14.02 8.04
N PRO A 304 14.06 14.66 8.73
CA PRO A 304 15.21 13.95 9.29
C PRO A 304 14.79 12.82 10.24
N LEU A 305 15.33 11.62 10.04
CA LEU A 305 15.01 10.45 10.87
C LEU A 305 15.25 10.70 12.37
N SER A 306 16.30 11.47 12.69
CA SER A 306 16.63 11.84 14.07
C SER A 306 15.55 12.64 14.80
N SER A 307 14.68 13.38 14.10
CA SER A 307 13.58 14.13 14.73
C SER A 307 12.31 13.29 14.90
N LEU A 308 12.28 12.08 14.35
CA LEU A 308 11.13 11.17 14.35
C LEU A 308 11.36 9.90 15.18
N TYR A 309 12.59 9.65 15.61
CA TYR A 309 12.93 8.48 16.41
C TYR A 309 12.41 8.61 17.85
N PRO A 310 11.55 7.70 18.32
CA PRO A 310 10.87 7.85 19.62
C PRO A 310 11.73 7.44 20.82
N GLY A 311 12.95 6.94 20.58
CA GLY A 311 13.88 6.52 21.63
C GLY A 311 13.95 5.00 21.79
N ALA A 312 15.09 4.52 22.31
CA ALA A 312 15.42 3.09 22.32
C ALA A 312 14.53 2.21 23.21
N SER A 313 13.80 2.80 24.17
CA SER A 313 12.83 2.11 25.03
C SER A 313 11.47 1.88 24.36
N TYR A 314 11.21 2.52 23.22
CA TYR A 314 9.92 2.50 22.52
C TYR A 314 9.97 1.72 21.19
N VAL A 315 11.09 1.08 20.89
CA VAL A 315 11.37 0.41 19.61
C VAL A 315 12.09 -0.89 19.86
N ASP A 316 11.56 -1.99 19.34
CA ASP A 316 12.20 -3.31 19.38
C ASP A 316 12.95 -3.60 18.08
N VAL A 317 12.40 -3.16 16.95
CA VAL A 317 12.95 -3.35 15.61
C VAL A 317 12.94 -2.02 14.88
N VAL A 318 14.05 -1.65 14.25
CA VAL A 318 14.05 -0.55 13.28
C VAL A 318 13.82 -1.11 11.89
N ALA A 319 13.15 -0.35 11.04
CA ALA A 319 12.83 -0.81 9.70
C ALA A 319 13.05 0.27 8.65
N LEU A 320 13.03 -0.15 7.39
CA LEU A 320 13.06 0.72 6.22
C LEU A 320 12.10 0.20 5.17
N ASP A 321 11.38 1.14 4.56
CA ASP A 321 10.64 0.91 3.32
C ASP A 321 11.42 1.53 2.16
N ALA A 322 11.54 0.78 1.06
CA ALA A 322 12.16 1.31 -0.15
C ALA A 322 11.80 0.49 -1.39
N TYR A 323 11.65 1.17 -2.52
CA TYR A 323 11.31 0.55 -3.79
C TYR A 323 12.28 0.99 -4.89
N ASN A 324 12.73 0.05 -5.71
CA ASN A 324 13.40 0.39 -6.97
C ASN A 324 12.34 0.70 -8.04
N TRP A 325 11.93 1.96 -8.12
CA TRP A 325 10.98 2.47 -9.13
C TRP A 325 11.51 2.41 -10.56
N GLY A 326 12.81 2.19 -10.74
CA GLY A 326 13.39 2.07 -12.07
C GLY A 326 13.17 3.34 -12.90
N THR A 327 12.80 3.18 -14.15
CA THR A 327 12.36 4.29 -15.02
C THR A 327 10.85 4.28 -15.26
N ALA A 328 10.08 3.69 -14.35
CA ALA A 328 8.63 3.59 -14.51
C ALA A 328 7.91 4.92 -14.29
N VAL A 329 8.53 5.85 -13.55
CA VAL A 329 8.04 7.20 -13.30
C VAL A 329 9.15 8.23 -13.58
N ALA A 330 8.76 9.43 -14.00
CA ALA A 330 9.69 10.43 -14.53
C ALA A 330 10.71 10.95 -13.49
N TRP A 331 10.39 10.86 -12.20
CA TRP A 331 11.25 11.34 -11.11
C TRP A 331 12.22 10.27 -10.59
N SER A 332 12.13 9.01 -11.07
CA SER A 332 12.95 7.91 -10.58
C SER A 332 14.00 7.45 -11.59
N THR A 333 15.02 6.76 -11.09
CA THR A 333 16.01 6.04 -11.88
C THR A 333 16.24 4.64 -11.34
N TRP A 334 16.74 3.74 -12.17
CA TRP A 334 17.17 2.41 -11.74
C TRP A 334 18.24 2.51 -10.66
N THR A 335 17.96 1.93 -9.49
CA THR A 335 18.81 2.07 -8.30
C THR A 335 19.15 0.69 -7.74
N ALA A 336 20.45 0.40 -7.62
CA ALA A 336 20.92 -0.86 -7.04
C ALA A 336 20.61 -0.93 -5.53
N PRO A 337 20.39 -2.13 -4.95
CA PRO A 337 20.03 -2.28 -3.53
C PRO A 337 20.99 -1.59 -2.55
N SER A 338 22.30 -1.68 -2.79
CA SER A 338 23.30 -1.03 -1.92
C SER A 338 23.18 0.50 -1.91
N ALA A 339 22.88 1.10 -3.06
CA ALA A 339 22.62 2.53 -3.17
C ALA A 339 21.25 2.91 -2.59
N LEU A 340 20.25 2.04 -2.74
CA LEU A 340 18.89 2.27 -2.26
C LEU A 340 18.82 2.27 -0.72
N PHE A 341 19.47 1.31 -0.07
CA PHE A 341 19.36 1.10 1.37
C PHE A 341 20.56 1.63 2.17
N GLY A 342 21.71 1.88 1.55
CA GLY A 342 22.96 2.16 2.25
C GLY A 342 22.89 3.32 3.25
N ASP A 343 22.35 4.47 2.82
CA ASP A 343 22.21 5.63 3.70
C ASP A 343 21.17 5.40 4.80
N GLY A 344 19.99 4.87 4.46
CA GLY A 344 18.96 4.52 5.44
C GLY A 344 19.48 3.57 6.51
N LEU A 345 20.19 2.50 6.13
CA LEU A 345 20.77 1.54 7.06
C LEU A 345 21.79 2.22 7.98
N ALA A 346 22.64 3.10 7.45
CA ALA A 346 23.60 3.84 8.27
C ALA A 346 22.90 4.74 9.31
N GLN A 347 21.84 5.44 8.92
CA GLN A 347 21.11 6.33 9.81
C GLN A 347 20.36 5.57 10.91
N VAL A 348 19.62 4.50 10.57
CA VAL A 348 18.89 3.73 11.60
C VAL A 348 19.84 3.05 12.60
N ARG A 349 21.02 2.59 12.15
CA ARG A 349 22.05 2.03 13.04
C ARG A 349 22.64 3.07 13.99
N ALA A 350 22.80 4.31 13.53
CA ALA A 350 23.27 5.39 14.38
C ALA A 350 22.25 5.80 15.44
N LEU A 351 20.95 5.78 15.08
CA LEU A 351 19.85 6.14 15.99
C LEU A 351 19.52 5.03 17.00
N ALA A 352 19.59 3.77 16.56
CA ALA A 352 19.14 2.61 17.31
C ALA A 352 20.21 1.50 17.33
N PRO A 353 21.40 1.75 17.91
CA PRO A 353 22.50 0.80 17.89
C PRO A 353 22.11 -0.53 18.54
N GLY A 354 22.40 -1.63 17.85
CA GLY A 354 22.15 -2.99 18.34
C GLY A 354 20.70 -3.49 18.19
N LYS A 355 19.78 -2.67 17.68
CA LYS A 355 18.44 -3.15 17.33
C LYS A 355 18.49 -3.93 16.01
N PRO A 356 17.73 -5.05 15.88
CA PRO A 356 17.58 -5.72 14.59
C PRO A 356 16.93 -4.79 13.56
N VAL A 357 17.31 -4.97 12.30
CA VAL A 357 16.79 -4.20 11.16
C VAL A 357 15.88 -5.08 10.30
N LEU A 358 14.70 -4.58 9.96
CA LEU A 358 13.78 -5.21 9.01
C LEU A 358 13.62 -4.33 7.77
N ILE A 359 13.72 -4.88 6.56
CA ILE A 359 13.20 -4.17 5.38
C ILE A 359 11.70 -4.47 5.33
N ALA A 360 10.88 -3.58 5.88
CA ALA A 360 9.47 -3.85 6.17
C ALA A 360 8.59 -3.82 4.92
N GLU A 361 9.04 -3.13 3.87
CA GLU A 361 8.51 -3.22 2.52
C GLU A 361 9.58 -2.98 1.47
N THR A 362 9.57 -3.81 0.42
CA THR A 362 10.36 -3.55 -0.78
C THR A 362 9.81 -4.22 -2.03
N GLY A 363 10.23 -3.72 -3.18
CA GLY A 363 9.99 -4.27 -4.49
C GLY A 363 10.83 -3.57 -5.56
N SER A 364 10.87 -4.15 -6.75
CA SER A 364 11.51 -3.53 -7.91
C SER A 364 10.58 -3.55 -9.11
N ALA A 365 10.60 -2.45 -9.87
CA ALA A 365 10.00 -2.39 -11.19
C ALA A 365 10.83 -3.23 -12.17
N GLU A 366 10.24 -3.55 -13.32
CA GLU A 366 10.97 -4.10 -14.48
C GLU A 366 11.62 -3.00 -15.33
N ALA A 367 11.06 -1.78 -15.31
CA ALA A 367 11.51 -0.70 -16.16
C ALA A 367 12.87 -0.14 -15.72
N GLY A 368 13.81 0.03 -16.66
CA GLY A 368 15.08 0.72 -16.41
C GLY A 368 16.28 -0.19 -16.10
N GLY A 369 16.08 -1.51 -16.01
CA GLY A 369 17.15 -2.47 -15.77
C GLY A 369 16.64 -3.92 -15.72
N SER A 370 17.41 -4.80 -15.08
CA SER A 370 17.08 -6.23 -14.94
C SER A 370 16.57 -6.52 -13.52
N LYS A 371 15.27 -6.70 -13.35
CA LYS A 371 14.67 -7.05 -12.04
C LYS A 371 15.23 -8.36 -11.50
N ALA A 372 15.52 -9.31 -12.39
CA ALA A 372 16.18 -10.56 -12.03
C ALA A 372 17.55 -10.35 -11.39
N ASP A 373 18.39 -9.48 -11.95
CA ASP A 373 19.69 -9.13 -11.35
C ASP A 373 19.52 -8.35 -10.05
N TRP A 374 18.53 -7.46 -10.00
CA TRP A 374 18.21 -6.69 -8.81
C TRP A 374 17.78 -7.60 -7.65
N ASN A 375 16.94 -8.62 -7.88
CA ASN A 375 16.49 -9.58 -6.87
C ASN A 375 17.69 -10.36 -6.29
N ARG A 376 18.62 -10.81 -7.15
CA ARG A 376 19.86 -11.46 -6.69
C ARG A 376 20.71 -10.52 -5.84
N ALA A 377 20.89 -9.29 -6.31
CA ALA A 377 21.66 -8.29 -5.60
C ALA A 377 21.03 -7.89 -4.27
N LEU A 378 19.70 -7.83 -4.18
CA LEU A 378 18.97 -7.49 -2.96
C LEU A 378 19.23 -8.53 -1.88
N VAL A 379 18.97 -9.80 -2.18
CA VAL A 379 19.12 -10.88 -1.20
C VAL A 379 20.57 -11.00 -0.75
N SER A 380 21.53 -10.91 -1.69
CA SER A 380 22.97 -10.92 -1.36
C SER A 380 23.33 -9.75 -0.44
N TYR A 381 22.99 -8.52 -0.84
CA TYR A 381 23.32 -7.31 -0.07
C TYR A 381 22.74 -7.34 1.34
N LEU A 382 21.46 -7.71 1.50
CA LEU A 382 20.82 -7.80 2.82
C LEU A 382 21.37 -8.96 3.66
N ASN A 383 21.73 -10.09 3.03
CA ASN A 383 22.30 -11.22 3.76
C ASN A 383 23.72 -10.93 4.29
N ASP A 384 24.46 -10.03 3.64
CA ASP A 384 25.76 -9.55 4.12
C ASP A 384 25.64 -8.60 5.34
N GLN A 385 24.45 -8.07 5.62
CA GLN A 385 24.20 -7.21 6.78
C GLN A 385 23.78 -8.05 8.00
N SER A 386 24.70 -8.28 8.95
CA SER A 386 24.48 -9.18 10.11
C SER A 386 23.33 -8.81 11.06
N ASP A 387 22.89 -7.56 11.03
CA ASP A 387 21.78 -7.00 11.81
C ASP A 387 20.45 -6.94 11.04
N VAL A 388 20.47 -7.11 9.71
CA VAL A 388 19.24 -7.22 8.91
C VAL A 388 18.67 -8.63 9.06
N VAL A 389 17.52 -8.74 9.73
CA VAL A 389 16.89 -10.02 10.11
C VAL A 389 15.85 -10.49 9.10
N GLY A 390 15.44 -9.64 8.17
CA GLY A 390 14.52 -10.04 7.11
C GLY A 390 14.16 -8.93 6.15
N PHE A 391 13.42 -9.31 5.13
CA PHE A 391 12.76 -8.38 4.23
C PHE A 391 11.37 -8.89 3.85
N VAL A 392 10.46 -7.97 3.59
CA VAL A 392 9.09 -8.24 3.17
C VAL A 392 8.91 -7.75 1.74
N TRP A 393 8.60 -8.67 0.83
CA TRP A 393 8.31 -8.32 -0.55
C TRP A 393 6.88 -7.82 -0.70
N PHE A 394 6.68 -6.65 -1.31
CA PHE A 394 5.36 -6.13 -1.63
C PHE A 394 4.85 -6.77 -2.94
N HIS A 395 4.17 -7.91 -2.83
CA HIS A 395 3.72 -8.71 -3.97
C HIS A 395 2.39 -8.20 -4.51
N GLN A 396 2.39 -7.01 -5.12
CA GLN A 396 1.18 -6.42 -5.68
C GLN A 396 1.43 -5.79 -7.05
N ASN A 397 0.40 -5.75 -7.89
CA ASN A 397 0.40 -4.94 -9.10
C ASN A 397 -0.38 -3.64 -8.80
N LYS A 398 0.34 -2.55 -8.56
CA LYS A 398 -0.22 -1.30 -8.02
C LYS A 398 0.23 -0.10 -8.84
N GLU A 399 1.08 0.78 -8.31
CA GLU A 399 1.63 1.92 -9.06
C GLU A 399 2.44 1.43 -10.26
N VAL A 400 3.16 0.32 -10.06
CA VAL A 400 3.79 -0.51 -11.08
C VAL A 400 3.65 -1.98 -10.68
N ASP A 401 4.09 -2.89 -11.56
CA ASP A 401 4.06 -4.33 -11.26
C ASP A 401 5.22 -4.73 -10.33
N TRP A 402 4.97 -4.67 -9.02
CA TRP A 402 5.95 -5.06 -7.99
C TRP A 402 6.05 -6.57 -7.80
N ARG A 403 5.11 -7.36 -8.34
CA ARG A 403 5.02 -8.79 -8.08
C ARG A 403 6.31 -9.54 -8.42
N ILE A 404 6.57 -10.61 -7.66
CA ILE A 404 7.73 -11.48 -7.84
C ILE A 404 7.74 -12.08 -9.25
N ASP A 405 6.56 -12.44 -9.74
CA ASP A 405 6.28 -13.06 -11.04
C ASP A 405 5.89 -12.05 -12.12
N SER A 406 6.24 -10.76 -11.98
CA SER A 406 6.15 -9.79 -13.10
C SER A 406 6.88 -10.27 -14.36
N SER A 407 7.89 -11.14 -14.17
CA SER A 407 8.51 -11.95 -15.21
C SER A 407 8.97 -13.30 -14.65
N ALA A 408 9.07 -14.31 -15.51
CA ALA A 408 9.59 -15.63 -15.13
C ALA A 408 11.05 -15.56 -14.63
N THR A 409 11.86 -14.65 -15.20
CA THR A 409 13.24 -14.43 -14.78
C THR A 409 13.33 -13.74 -13.42
N SER A 410 12.42 -12.81 -13.09
CA SER A 410 12.31 -12.20 -11.76
C SER A 410 12.00 -13.27 -10.70
N ALA A 411 11.00 -14.13 -10.94
CA ALA A 411 10.61 -15.19 -10.02
C ALA A 411 11.73 -16.20 -9.79
N ALA A 412 12.32 -16.73 -10.88
CA ALA A 412 13.42 -17.68 -10.79
C ALA A 412 14.65 -17.09 -10.09
N ALA A 413 14.95 -15.81 -10.31
CA ALA A 413 16.06 -15.13 -9.67
C ALA A 413 15.87 -14.97 -8.16
N LEU A 414 14.67 -14.58 -7.72
CA LEU A 414 14.38 -14.46 -6.29
C LEU A 414 14.45 -15.83 -5.62
N ALA A 415 13.81 -16.85 -6.18
CA ALA A 415 13.85 -18.21 -5.65
C ALA A 415 15.29 -18.74 -5.52
N GLY A 416 16.09 -18.57 -6.56
CA GLY A 416 17.50 -18.97 -6.56
C GLY A 416 18.32 -18.26 -5.50
N ALA A 417 18.15 -16.94 -5.35
CA ALA A 417 18.86 -16.17 -4.34
C ALA A 417 18.42 -16.52 -2.92
N LEU A 418 17.12 -16.76 -2.70
CA LEU A 418 16.57 -17.23 -1.44
C LEU A 418 17.10 -18.60 -1.06
N ALA A 419 17.31 -19.51 -2.00
CA ALA A 419 17.93 -20.80 -1.74
C ALA A 419 19.42 -20.68 -1.38
N GLN A 420 20.16 -19.79 -2.06
CA GLN A 420 21.60 -19.60 -1.86
C GLN A 420 21.95 -19.00 -0.50
N ARG A 421 21.12 -18.12 0.07
CA ARG A 421 21.40 -17.47 1.37
C ARG A 421 21.38 -18.42 2.58
N ARG A 422 20.97 -19.67 2.38
CA ARG A 422 20.82 -20.69 3.42
C ARG A 422 22.15 -21.36 3.78
N GLY A 423 23.14 -21.30 2.90
CA GLY A 423 24.52 -21.75 3.13
C GLY A 423 25.44 -20.57 3.38
#